data_AF-D7CD94-F1
#
_entry.id   AF-D7CD94-F1
#
_cell.length_a   1.000
_cell.length_b   1.000
_cell.length_c   1.000
_cell.angle_alpha   90.00
_cell.angle_beta   90.00
_cell.angle_gamma   90.00
#
_symmetry.space_group_name_H-M   'P 1'
#
loop_
_entity.id
_entity.type
_entity.pdbx_description
1 polymer ?
#
loop_
_entity_poly.entity_id
_entity_poly.type
_entity_poly.pdbx_seq_one_letter_code
_entity_poly.pdbx_strand_id
1 'polypeptide(L)'
;MWLRQDKKRGVVTFSVAVVVLGTAAAVLVPTLADDRPDCRSAPPATVALADDPQAATRAPDPGEDLSRIGRVKDVLGLRGKELCAGKDGVEVAGRALVAATADGWRSRSLAMARVAHAAVLALGEEFDRRIPDGLEPYLARMLAAYIVDANRDLSSGRGSDAGGRPAMLTEEASYSDGGSWLAAYARP
;
A
#
# COMPACT_ATOMS: atom_id res chain seq x y z
N MET A 1 -4.79 69.22 -44.53
CA MET A 1 -4.25 69.15 -45.91
C MET A 1 -3.00 68.25 -45.86
N TRP A 2 -3.06 67.14 -46.61
CA TRP A 2 -2.07 66.07 -46.88
C TRP A 2 -1.93 64.85 -45.94
N LEU A 3 -2.10 63.69 -46.61
CA LEU A 3 -2.14 62.29 -46.21
C LEU A 3 -0.76 61.61 -46.37
N ARG A 4 -0.56 60.50 -45.64
CA ARG A 4 -0.02 59.19 -46.12
C ARG A 4 0.01 58.21 -44.92
N GLN A 5 -0.80 57.15 -44.83
CA GLN A 5 -0.67 55.81 -45.49
C GLN A 5 0.76 55.26 -45.44
N ASP A 6 1.09 54.03 -45.00
CA ASP A 6 0.37 52.76 -44.80
C ASP A 6 1.27 51.85 -43.94
N LYS A 7 0.72 50.96 -43.10
CA LYS A 7 0.98 49.51 -43.24
C LYS A 7 0.05 48.66 -42.38
N LYS A 8 -0.79 47.93 -43.10
CA LYS A 8 -1.63 46.82 -42.66
C LYS A 8 -0.76 45.67 -42.16
N ARG A 9 -1.05 45.14 -40.96
CA ARG A 9 -0.96 43.70 -40.67
C ARG A 9 -2.08 43.36 -39.68
N GLY A 10 -3.16 42.83 -40.25
CA GLY A 10 -4.28 42.30 -39.49
C GLY A 10 -3.82 41.12 -38.65
N VAL A 11 -4.06 41.20 -37.35
CA VAL A 11 -3.97 40.05 -36.46
C VAL A 11 -5.34 39.41 -36.50
N VAL A 12 -5.43 38.26 -37.16
CA VAL A 12 -6.62 37.40 -37.15
C VAL A 12 -6.74 36.82 -35.76
N THR A 13 -7.62 37.41 -34.95
CA THR A 13 -8.13 36.85 -33.71
C THR A 13 -8.93 35.59 -34.04
N PHE A 14 -8.29 34.42 -33.91
CA PHE A 14 -8.97 33.13 -33.87
C PHE A 14 -9.82 33.08 -32.58
N SER A 15 -11.09 33.46 -32.72
CA SER A 15 -12.11 33.20 -31.71
C SER A 15 -12.52 31.74 -31.86
N VAL A 16 -11.92 30.84 -31.08
CA VAL A 16 -12.43 29.48 -30.96
C VAL A 16 -13.70 29.57 -30.13
N ALA A 17 -14.83 29.60 -30.83
CA ALA A 17 -16.15 29.42 -30.23
C ALA A 17 -16.20 28.02 -29.62
N VAL A 18 -16.08 27.94 -28.30
CA VAL A 18 -16.38 26.73 -27.54
C VAL A 18 -17.89 26.57 -27.56
N VAL A 19 -18.39 25.86 -28.57
CA VAL A 19 -19.78 25.43 -28.65
C VAL A 19 -19.98 24.40 -27.53
N VAL A 20 -20.68 24.83 -26.47
CA VAL A 20 -21.25 23.95 -25.44
C VAL A 20 -22.36 23.15 -26.11
N LEU A 21 -22.01 22.01 -26.72
CA LEU A 21 -22.99 21.00 -27.08
C LEU A 21 -23.12 20.05 -25.90
N GLY A 22 -24.20 20.23 -25.14
CA GLY A 22 -24.63 19.30 -24.12
C GLY A 22 -24.92 17.95 -24.75
N THR A 23 -24.04 16.99 -24.52
CA THR A 23 -24.40 15.59 -24.49
C THR A 23 -24.17 15.12 -23.06
N ALA A 24 -25.28 14.93 -22.35
CA ALA A 24 -25.30 14.09 -21.16
C ALA A 24 -24.96 12.66 -21.62
N ALA A 25 -23.68 12.41 -21.89
CA ALA A 25 -23.15 11.07 -21.83
C ALA A 25 -23.27 10.71 -20.36
N ALA A 26 -24.37 10.05 -20.00
CA ALA A 26 -24.39 9.18 -18.85
C ALA A 26 -23.21 8.23 -19.07
N VAL A 27 -22.07 8.57 -18.47
CA VAL A 27 -20.98 7.63 -18.31
C VAL A 27 -21.57 6.60 -17.38
N LEU A 28 -22.22 5.60 -17.97
CA LEU A 28 -22.42 4.29 -17.38
C LEU A 28 -21.00 3.79 -17.10
N VAL A 29 -20.44 4.23 -15.98
CA VAL A 29 -19.37 3.49 -15.33
C VAL A 29 -19.99 2.12 -15.17
N PRO A 30 -19.49 1.07 -15.84
CA PRO A 30 -19.94 -0.27 -15.53
C PRO A 30 -19.50 -0.43 -14.09
N THR A 31 -20.44 -0.38 -13.15
CA THR A 31 -20.24 -1.09 -11.91
C THR A 31 -20.07 -2.52 -12.39
N LEU A 32 -18.81 -2.97 -12.45
CA LEU A 32 -18.47 -4.38 -12.40
C LEU A 32 -19.01 -4.87 -11.05
N ALA A 33 -20.32 -4.97 -10.93
CA ALA A 33 -20.96 -5.93 -10.08
C ALA A 33 -20.58 -7.25 -10.77
N ASP A 34 -19.41 -7.76 -10.39
CA ASP A 34 -19.01 -9.12 -10.70
C ASP A 34 -20.18 -9.99 -10.25
N ASP A 35 -20.93 -10.53 -11.21
CA ASP A 35 -21.73 -11.74 -11.04
C ASP A 35 -20.76 -12.92 -10.80
N ARG A 36 -19.91 -12.83 -9.76
CA ARG A 36 -19.19 -13.98 -9.22
C ARG A 36 -20.15 -14.66 -8.25
N PRO A 37 -20.73 -15.82 -8.62
CA PRO A 37 -21.57 -16.54 -7.69
C PRO A 37 -20.69 -17.00 -6.53
N ASP A 38 -21.09 -16.67 -5.31
CA ASP A 38 -20.51 -17.10 -4.04
C ASP A 38 -19.13 -16.54 -3.64
N CYS A 39 -18.89 -15.24 -3.74
CA CYS A 39 -17.83 -14.60 -2.94
C CYS A 39 -18.23 -14.52 -1.45
N ARG A 40 -17.25 -14.42 -0.55
CA ARG A 40 -17.50 -14.23 0.89
C ARG A 40 -16.94 -12.91 1.41
N SER A 41 -17.56 -12.38 2.46
CA SER A 41 -16.98 -11.27 3.22
C SER A 41 -15.73 -11.72 4.00
N ALA A 42 -14.91 -10.74 4.37
CA ALA A 42 -13.80 -10.92 5.29
C ALA A 42 -14.33 -11.39 6.66
N PRO A 43 -13.69 -12.37 7.30
CA PRO A 43 -14.07 -12.81 8.64
C PRO A 43 -13.96 -11.65 9.66
N PRO A 44 -14.78 -11.63 10.73
CA PRO A 44 -14.69 -10.61 11.78
C PRO A 44 -13.30 -10.47 12.39
N ALA A 45 -12.55 -11.57 12.47
CA ALA A 45 -11.16 -11.55 12.93
C ALA A 45 -10.28 -10.68 12.01
N THR A 46 -10.38 -10.83 10.68
CA THR A 46 -9.63 -10.02 9.71
C THR A 46 -10.05 -8.55 9.78
N VAL A 47 -11.34 -8.27 10.00
CA VAL A 47 -11.84 -6.90 10.22
C VAL A 47 -11.17 -6.28 11.44
N ALA A 48 -11.13 -7.00 12.57
CA ALA A 48 -10.46 -6.50 13.77
C ALA A 48 -8.96 -6.24 13.56
N LEU A 49 -8.27 -7.07 12.77
CA LEU A 49 -6.86 -6.84 12.43
C LEU A 49 -6.66 -5.59 11.56
N ALA A 50 -7.62 -5.22 10.71
CA ALA A 50 -7.50 -4.03 9.88
C ALA A 50 -7.44 -2.72 10.70
N ASP A 51 -7.97 -2.73 11.92
CA ASP A 51 -8.07 -1.56 12.79
C ASP A 51 -7.07 -1.59 13.98
N ASP A 52 -6.32 -2.67 14.16
CA ASP A 52 -5.31 -2.84 15.22
C ASP A 52 -3.95 -3.29 14.63
N PRO A 53 -3.01 -2.38 14.37
CA PRO A 53 -1.69 -2.71 13.82
C PRO A 53 -0.89 -3.70 14.67
N GLN A 54 -1.01 -3.63 16.00
CA GLN A 54 -0.24 -4.50 16.88
C GLN A 54 -0.77 -5.95 16.81
N ALA A 55 -2.10 -6.11 16.82
CA ALA A 55 -2.72 -7.41 16.57
C ALA A 55 -2.45 -7.90 15.14
N ALA A 56 -2.51 -6.99 14.16
CA ALA A 56 -2.25 -7.27 12.75
C ALA A 56 -0.84 -7.81 12.51
N THR A 57 0.18 -7.32 13.21
CA THR A 57 1.53 -7.90 13.11
C THR A 57 1.61 -9.25 13.80
N ARG A 58 1.06 -9.38 15.02
CA ARG A 58 1.21 -10.60 15.84
C ARG A 58 0.46 -11.81 15.29
N ALA A 59 -0.79 -11.63 14.88
CA ALA A 59 -1.67 -12.74 14.52
C ALA A 59 -1.21 -13.55 13.28
N PRO A 60 -0.77 -12.90 12.18
CA PRO A 60 -0.28 -13.59 10.99
C PRO A 60 1.23 -13.84 10.98
N ASP A 61 2.01 -13.39 11.98
CA ASP A 61 3.46 -13.68 12.04
C ASP A 61 3.69 -15.20 12.11
N PRO A 62 4.36 -15.79 11.11
CA PRO A 62 4.70 -17.22 11.17
C PRO A 62 5.75 -17.54 12.24
N GLY A 63 6.40 -16.53 12.82
CA GLY A 63 7.62 -16.73 13.61
C GLY A 63 8.73 -17.28 12.73
N GLU A 64 9.66 -18.04 13.32
CA GLU A 64 10.76 -18.65 12.56
C GLU A 64 10.33 -19.87 11.71
N ASP A 65 9.08 -20.31 11.87
CA ASP A 65 8.54 -21.51 11.28
C ASP A 65 7.61 -21.17 10.10
N LEU A 66 8.17 -21.20 8.88
CA LEU A 66 7.42 -20.91 7.66
C LEU A 66 6.28 -21.91 7.38
N SER A 67 6.22 -23.06 8.05
CA SER A 67 5.05 -23.95 7.95
C SER A 67 3.75 -23.27 8.44
N ARG A 68 3.87 -22.19 9.22
CA ARG A 68 2.76 -21.38 9.74
C ARG A 68 2.26 -20.30 8.79
N ILE A 69 2.74 -20.27 7.53
CA ILE A 69 2.29 -19.36 6.47
C ILE A 69 0.77 -19.36 6.25
N GLY A 70 0.09 -20.45 6.64
CA GLY A 70 -1.36 -20.55 6.65
C GLY A 70 -2.08 -19.38 7.31
N ARG A 71 -1.49 -18.76 8.34
CA ARG A 71 -2.09 -17.61 9.04
C ARG A 71 -2.20 -16.38 8.14
N VAL A 72 -1.18 -16.14 7.31
CA VAL A 72 -1.22 -15.06 6.31
C VAL A 72 -2.24 -15.38 5.22
N LYS A 73 -2.30 -16.64 4.77
CA LYS A 73 -3.31 -17.08 3.80
C LYS A 73 -4.73 -16.86 4.32
N ASP A 74 -4.96 -17.08 5.61
CA ASP A 74 -6.27 -16.87 6.24
C ASP A 74 -6.65 -15.37 6.24
N VAL A 75 -5.71 -14.48 6.59
CA VAL A 75 -5.91 -13.02 6.55
C VAL A 75 -6.19 -12.54 5.13
N LEU A 76 -5.41 -13.01 4.15
CA LEU A 76 -5.54 -12.65 2.74
C LEU A 76 -6.72 -13.33 2.03
N GLY A 77 -7.44 -14.21 2.74
CA GLY A 77 -8.58 -14.93 2.17
C GLY A 77 -8.21 -15.91 1.06
N LEU A 78 -6.96 -16.39 1.03
CA LEU A 78 -6.44 -17.33 0.03
C LEU A 78 -6.87 -18.78 0.28
N ARG A 79 -7.75 -19.01 1.27
CA ARG A 79 -8.37 -20.30 1.58
C ARG A 79 -9.88 -20.25 1.41
N GLY A 80 -10.43 -21.33 0.86
CA GLY A 80 -11.86 -21.49 0.65
C GLY A 80 -12.38 -20.62 -0.49
N LYS A 81 -13.62 -20.15 -0.37
CA LYS A 81 -14.23 -19.22 -1.34
C LYS A 81 -13.49 -17.88 -1.34
N GLU A 82 -13.40 -17.25 -2.50
CA GLU A 82 -12.72 -15.96 -2.67
C GLU A 82 -13.41 -14.84 -1.87
N LEU A 83 -12.62 -13.87 -1.43
CA LEU A 83 -13.17 -12.67 -0.81
C LEU A 83 -13.89 -11.82 -1.85
N CYS A 84 -15.02 -11.24 -1.47
CA CYS A 84 -15.69 -10.26 -2.31
C CYS A 84 -14.78 -9.06 -2.58
N ALA A 85 -14.87 -8.49 -3.77
CA ALA A 85 -14.22 -7.23 -4.06
C ALA A 85 -14.77 -6.10 -3.17
N GLY A 86 -13.94 -5.11 -2.85
CA GLY A 86 -14.34 -3.92 -2.12
C GLY A 86 -14.34 -4.04 -0.59
N LYS A 87 -15.08 -3.13 0.04
CA LYS A 87 -14.93 -2.73 1.47
C LYS A 87 -15.12 -3.84 2.49
N ASP A 88 -15.87 -4.88 2.15
CA ASP A 88 -16.23 -5.95 3.07
C ASP A 88 -15.44 -7.24 2.81
N GLY A 89 -14.52 -7.26 1.84
CA GLY A 89 -13.72 -8.44 1.49
C GLY A 89 -12.26 -8.10 1.30
N VAL A 90 -11.79 -8.06 0.04
CA VAL A 90 -10.37 -7.88 -0.30
C VAL A 90 -9.79 -6.59 0.28
N GLU A 91 -10.58 -5.51 0.35
CA GLU A 91 -10.11 -4.25 0.92
C GLU A 91 -9.75 -4.39 2.42
N VAL A 92 -10.54 -5.14 3.18
CA VAL A 92 -10.27 -5.41 4.60
C VAL A 92 -8.98 -6.22 4.75
N ALA A 93 -8.82 -7.27 3.95
CA ALA A 93 -7.62 -8.10 3.95
C ALA A 93 -6.37 -7.29 3.60
N GLY A 94 -6.48 -6.39 2.61
CA GLY A 94 -5.42 -5.46 2.24
C GLY A 94 -5.06 -4.47 3.34
N ARG A 95 -6.06 -3.88 4.03
CA ARG A 95 -5.83 -3.00 5.18
C ARG A 95 -5.15 -3.74 6.33
N ALA A 96 -5.60 -4.95 6.65
CA ALA A 96 -4.97 -5.79 7.66
C ALA A 96 -3.52 -6.13 7.30
N LEU A 97 -3.22 -6.43 6.02
CA LEU A 97 -1.85 -6.67 5.58
C LEU A 97 -0.96 -5.43 5.74
N VAL A 98 -1.46 -4.25 5.35
CA VAL A 98 -0.71 -3.00 5.52
C VAL A 98 -0.49 -2.71 7.01
N ALA A 99 -1.52 -2.84 7.84
CA ALA A 99 -1.41 -2.66 9.29
C ALA A 99 -0.38 -3.64 9.91
N ALA A 100 -0.30 -4.87 9.38
CA ALA A 100 0.63 -5.89 9.85
C ALA A 100 2.10 -5.64 9.48
N THR A 101 2.35 -4.85 8.43
CA THR A 101 3.67 -4.74 7.77
C THR A 101 4.21 -3.32 7.68
N ALA A 102 3.39 -2.33 7.99
CA ALA A 102 3.75 -0.92 7.98
C ALA A 102 3.16 -0.18 9.18
N ASP A 103 4.01 0.49 9.96
CA ASP A 103 3.62 1.42 11.03
C ASP A 103 4.15 2.83 10.70
N GLY A 104 3.64 3.41 9.61
CA GLY A 104 4.04 4.74 9.15
C GLY A 104 5.53 4.85 8.82
N TRP A 105 6.24 5.76 9.51
CA TRP A 105 7.65 6.11 9.25
C TRP A 105 8.65 5.44 10.21
N ARG A 106 8.21 4.47 11.02
CA ARG A 106 9.07 3.80 12.01
C ARG A 106 9.88 2.68 11.38
N SER A 107 11.01 2.36 12.02
CA SER A 107 11.80 1.17 11.68
C SER A 107 10.97 -0.09 11.88
N ARG A 108 11.07 -1.05 10.96
CA ARG A 108 10.29 -2.29 11.04
C ARG A 108 10.80 -3.20 12.15
N SER A 109 9.87 -3.89 12.79
CA SER A 109 10.21 -5.06 13.60
C SER A 109 10.46 -6.28 12.72
N LEU A 110 11.23 -7.26 13.23
CA LEU A 110 11.40 -8.56 12.58
C LEU A 110 10.06 -9.25 12.29
N ALA A 111 9.08 -9.11 13.19
CA ALA A 111 7.74 -9.67 12.98
C ALA A 111 7.07 -9.10 11.72
N MET A 112 7.11 -7.77 11.54
CA MET A 112 6.58 -7.12 10.33
C MET A 112 7.28 -7.62 9.06
N ALA A 113 8.61 -7.78 9.11
CA ALA A 113 9.37 -8.30 7.98
C ALA A 113 9.00 -9.76 7.64
N ARG A 114 8.82 -10.61 8.66
CA ARG A 114 8.37 -12.00 8.48
C ARG A 114 6.97 -12.09 7.89
N VAL A 115 6.03 -11.25 8.35
CA VAL A 115 4.69 -11.18 7.76
C VAL A 115 4.76 -10.77 6.29
N ALA A 116 5.55 -9.74 5.96
CA ALA A 116 5.70 -9.29 4.57
C ALA A 116 6.29 -10.39 3.68
N HIS A 117 7.34 -11.08 4.15
CA HIS A 117 7.94 -12.20 3.42
C HIS A 117 6.94 -13.36 3.23
N ALA A 118 6.21 -13.72 4.29
CA ALA A 118 5.18 -14.76 4.24
C ALA A 118 4.01 -14.39 3.31
N ALA A 119 3.66 -13.11 3.20
CA ALA A 119 2.65 -12.65 2.24
C ALA A 119 3.11 -12.83 0.79
N VAL A 120 4.36 -12.51 0.48
CA VAL A 120 4.94 -12.75 -0.85
C VAL A 120 4.95 -14.24 -1.18
N LEU A 121 5.39 -15.10 -0.24
CA LEU A 121 5.35 -16.55 -0.43
C LEU A 121 3.92 -17.06 -0.61
N ALA A 122 2.97 -16.58 0.19
CA ALA A 122 1.57 -17.03 0.15
C ALA A 122 0.89 -16.69 -1.18
N LEU A 123 1.22 -15.54 -1.78
CA LEU A 123 0.72 -15.12 -3.08
C LEU A 123 1.46 -15.78 -4.25
N GLY A 124 2.71 -16.22 -4.04
CA GLY A 124 3.53 -16.85 -5.06
C GLY A 124 3.46 -18.38 -5.12
N GLU A 125 2.83 -19.04 -4.14
CA GLU A 125 2.81 -20.52 -4.03
C GLU A 125 1.99 -21.19 -5.16
N GLU A 126 1.06 -20.47 -5.77
CA GLU A 126 0.13 -21.04 -6.75
C GLU A 126 0.16 -20.19 -8.01
N PHE A 127 1.03 -20.56 -8.96
CA PHE A 127 1.29 -19.82 -10.20
C PHE A 127 0.03 -19.50 -11.02
N ASP A 128 -1.02 -20.32 -10.88
CA ASP A 128 -2.30 -20.15 -11.59
C ASP A 128 -3.31 -19.27 -10.83
N ARG A 129 -3.08 -18.99 -9.54
CA ARG A 129 -3.93 -18.05 -8.80
C ARG A 129 -3.43 -16.62 -9.02
N ARG A 130 -4.28 -15.83 -9.65
CA ARG A 130 -4.09 -14.38 -9.70
C ARG A 130 -4.18 -13.80 -8.28
N ILE A 131 -3.43 -12.72 -8.08
CA ILE A 131 -3.61 -11.84 -6.91
C ILE A 131 -5.10 -11.46 -6.85
N PRO A 132 -5.76 -11.57 -5.68
CA PRO A 132 -7.16 -11.17 -5.55
C PRO A 132 -7.37 -9.73 -6.02
N ASP A 133 -8.37 -9.53 -6.89
CA ASP A 133 -8.65 -8.22 -7.48
C ASP A 133 -8.90 -7.17 -6.39
N GLY A 134 -8.17 -6.06 -6.45
CA GLY A 134 -8.22 -4.97 -5.48
C GLY A 134 -7.19 -5.07 -4.34
N LEU A 135 -6.41 -6.15 -4.27
CA LEU A 135 -5.34 -6.29 -3.28
C LEU A 135 -4.05 -5.56 -3.71
N GLU A 136 -3.87 -5.30 -4.99
CA GLU A 136 -2.69 -4.67 -5.60
C GLU A 136 -2.25 -3.37 -4.92
N PRO A 137 -3.13 -2.37 -4.65
CA PRO A 137 -2.69 -1.14 -3.99
C PRO A 137 -2.14 -1.37 -2.57
N TYR A 138 -2.57 -2.43 -1.89
CA TYR A 138 -2.09 -2.79 -0.56
C TYR A 138 -0.74 -3.49 -0.61
N LEU A 139 -0.55 -4.37 -1.59
CA LEU A 139 0.76 -4.97 -1.86
C LEU A 139 1.79 -3.91 -2.25
N ALA A 140 1.40 -2.96 -3.11
CA ALA A 140 2.25 -1.84 -3.47
C ALA A 140 2.68 -1.03 -2.24
N ARG A 141 1.77 -0.74 -1.30
CA ARG A 141 2.08 -0.05 -0.04
C ARG A 141 3.03 -0.86 0.85
N MET A 142 2.78 -2.16 1.03
CA MET A 142 3.64 -3.05 1.81
C MET A 142 5.07 -3.07 1.25
N LEU A 143 5.20 -3.21 -0.07
CA LEU A 143 6.49 -3.27 -0.77
C LEU A 143 7.21 -1.92 -0.77
N ALA A 144 6.49 -0.82 -1.03
CA ALA A 144 7.05 0.53 -0.98
C ALA A 144 7.64 0.85 0.39
N ALA A 145 6.95 0.46 1.46
CA ALA A 145 7.47 0.63 2.82
C ALA A 145 8.78 -0.18 3.07
N TYR A 146 9.04 -1.26 2.32
CA TYR A 146 10.26 -2.07 2.49
C TYR A 146 11.43 -1.44 1.72
N ILE A 147 11.14 -0.88 0.54
CA ILE A 147 12.12 -0.13 -0.25
C ILE A 147 12.60 1.10 0.53
N VAL A 148 11.69 1.83 1.18
CA VAL A 148 12.04 3.00 2.03
C VAL A 148 12.96 2.58 3.19
N ASP A 149 12.67 1.47 3.84
CA ASP A 149 13.45 0.93 4.97
C ASP A 149 14.86 0.50 4.53
N ALA A 150 14.95 -0.27 3.44
CA ALA A 150 16.23 -0.69 2.86
C ALA A 150 17.08 0.51 2.40
N ASN A 151 16.46 1.53 1.78
CA ASN A 151 17.18 2.72 1.34
C ASN A 151 17.71 3.56 2.52
N ARG A 152 16.97 3.61 3.63
CA ARG A 152 17.40 4.29 4.86
C ARG A 152 18.62 3.60 5.48
N ASP A 153 18.63 2.27 5.53
CA ASP A 153 19.76 1.49 6.04
C ASP A 153 21.02 1.80 5.22
N LEU A 154 20.92 1.70 3.89
CA LEU A 154 22.02 2.01 2.95
C LEU A 154 22.50 3.47 3.04
N SER A 155 21.58 4.43 3.15
CA SER A 155 21.89 5.87 3.18
C SER A 155 22.48 6.33 4.52
N SER A 156 22.24 5.58 5.60
CA SER A 156 22.71 5.95 6.94
C SER A 156 24.21 5.79 7.16
N GLY A 157 24.95 5.30 6.15
CA GLY A 157 26.41 5.29 6.16
C GLY A 157 27.03 4.42 7.26
N ARG A 158 26.25 3.55 7.90
CA ARG A 158 26.74 2.51 8.82
C ARG A 158 27.38 1.38 8.00
N GLY A 159 28.49 1.74 7.36
CA GLY A 159 29.37 0.79 6.68
C GLY A 159 29.90 -0.22 7.67
N SER A 160 29.76 -1.49 7.30
CA SER A 160 30.54 -2.67 7.70
C SER A 160 30.64 -3.11 9.17
N ASP A 161 30.48 -2.26 10.19
CA ASP A 161 30.88 -2.64 11.56
C ASP A 161 29.75 -2.69 12.61
N ALA A 162 28.50 -2.45 12.21
CA ALA A 162 27.32 -2.83 12.98
C ALA A 162 26.41 -3.63 12.05
N GLY A 163 26.19 -4.92 12.33
CA GLY A 163 25.39 -5.81 11.49
C GLY A 163 24.05 -5.16 11.11
N GLY A 164 23.98 -4.64 9.88
CA GLY A 164 22.83 -3.92 9.33
C GLY A 164 21.66 -4.88 9.24
N ARG A 165 20.71 -4.72 10.16
CA ARG A 165 19.45 -5.45 10.11
C ARG A 165 18.39 -4.42 9.70
N PRO A 166 17.83 -4.51 8.47
CA PRO A 166 16.74 -3.63 8.05
C PRO A 166 15.55 -3.73 9.02
N ALA A 167 15.39 -4.88 9.69
CA ALA A 167 14.42 -5.07 10.76
C ALA A 167 15.09 -5.22 12.14
N MET A 168 14.58 -4.48 13.12
CA MET A 168 15.02 -4.52 14.53
C MET A 168 14.19 -5.52 15.34
N LEU A 169 14.61 -5.84 16.57
CA LEU A 169 13.78 -6.62 17.49
C LEU A 169 12.48 -5.85 17.81
N THR A 170 11.40 -6.56 18.15
CA THR A 170 10.08 -5.95 18.40
C THR A 170 10.11 -4.98 19.59
N GLU A 171 10.94 -5.28 20.58
CA GLU A 171 11.17 -4.49 21.79
C GLU A 171 12.00 -3.23 21.50
N GLU A 172 12.90 -3.30 20.51
CA GLU A 172 13.68 -2.16 20.02
C GLU A 172 12.82 -1.23 19.16
N ALA A 173 11.86 -1.80 18.42
CA ALA A 173 10.86 -1.05 17.66
C ALA A 173 9.80 -0.36 18.55
N SER A 174 9.66 -0.78 19.82
CA SER A 174 8.61 -0.28 20.74
C SER A 174 9.07 0.81 21.72
N TYR A 175 10.36 1.19 21.73
CA TYR A 175 10.87 2.22 22.65
C TYR A 175 10.32 3.64 22.35
N SER A 176 10.13 4.41 23.42
CA SER A 176 8.96 5.26 23.72
C SER A 176 9.01 6.73 23.28
N ASP A 177 7.80 7.28 23.10
CA ASP A 177 7.28 8.57 23.60
C ASP A 177 8.24 9.80 23.59
N GLY A 178 8.00 10.74 22.67
CA GLY A 178 8.58 12.08 22.70
C GLY A 178 9.99 12.28 22.11
N GLY A 179 10.70 11.21 21.72
CA GLY A 179 12.03 11.33 21.11
C GLY A 179 11.96 11.59 19.60
N SER A 180 11.88 12.85 19.17
CA SER A 180 12.30 13.19 17.80
C SER A 180 13.79 12.87 17.67
N TRP A 181 14.17 12.06 16.70
CA TRP A 181 15.58 11.75 16.39
C TRP A 181 16.40 13.00 15.98
N LEU A 182 15.75 14.16 15.81
CA LEU A 182 16.43 15.47 15.73
C LEU A 182 17.11 15.89 17.06
N ALA A 183 16.73 15.31 18.20
CA ALA A 183 17.37 15.63 19.49
C ALA A 183 18.83 15.13 19.60
N ALA A 184 19.27 14.22 18.73
CA ALA A 184 20.66 13.77 18.66
C ALA A 184 21.59 14.74 17.90
N TYR A 185 21.04 15.80 17.27
CA TYR A 185 21.81 16.75 16.45
C TYR A 185 21.82 18.19 16.97
N ALA A 186 21.45 18.42 18.22
CA ALA A 186 21.53 19.75 18.82
C ALA A 186 22.43 19.74 20.06
N ARG A 187 23.74 19.92 19.84
CA ARG A 187 24.51 21.02 20.44
C ARG A 187 25.91 21.13 19.78
N PRO A 188 26.40 22.36 19.55
CA PRO A 188 27.72 22.63 18.97
C PRO A 188 28.87 22.16 19.86
#